data_AF-A0A6B2DCB9-F1
#
_entry.id   AF-A0A6B2DCB9-F1
#
_cell.length_a   1.000
_cell.length_b   1.000
_cell.length_c   1.000
_cell.angle_alpha   90.00
_cell.angle_beta   90.00
_cell.angle_gamma   90.00
#
_symmetry.space_group_name_H-M   'P 1'
#
loop_
_entity.id
_entity.type
_entity.pdbx_description
1 polymer ?
#
loop_
_entity_poly.entity_id
_entity_poly.type
_entity_poly.pdbx_seq_one_letter_code
_entity_poly.pdbx_strand_id
1 'polypeptide(L)'
;MGIPAWIWFVIAAVALVAGLGLLAADRAKEGSRNRERMRWAQLRGWQFVEEDERLPQQWSGGAIGYFGADAAVNVVAGSTFTSDGRRPVFIFDIESEGQIPAVVVAVRCNKKHRIPIEMWLSSVPFQRADMPEMLGPIGSRYAFADDADGARVVITQELVDAADQLGGDVGVAWLENEWVLASVVPTAGPSRLERLLRDLGEIADIVDPFDEDYDAGRHQASAPIPTPGANPPTPAAGTPVQQPPADPSQQD
;
A
#
# COMPACT_ATOMS: atom_id res chain seq x y z
N MET A 1 -14.05 58.20 25.16
CA MET A 1 -12.90 57.77 25.98
C MET A 1 -12.28 56.57 25.29
N GLY A 2 -11.10 56.71 24.70
CA GLY A 2 -10.40 55.60 24.03
C GLY A 2 -9.79 54.63 25.04
N ILE A 3 -9.62 53.37 24.64
CA ILE A 3 -8.93 52.36 25.44
C ILE A 3 -7.47 52.82 25.65
N PRO A 4 -6.98 52.93 26.90
CA PRO A 4 -5.60 53.31 27.19
C PRO A 4 -4.57 52.40 26.51
N ALA A 5 -3.49 52.97 25.97
CA ALA A 5 -2.45 52.23 25.25
C ALA A 5 -1.83 51.09 26.07
N TRP A 6 -1.71 51.24 27.39
CA TRP A 6 -1.15 50.21 28.27
C TRP A 6 -1.98 48.91 28.28
N ILE A 7 -3.30 49.01 28.06
CA ILE A 7 -4.17 47.83 27.96
C ILE A 7 -3.81 47.00 26.72
N TRP A 8 -3.52 47.66 25.59
CA TRP A 8 -3.07 46.96 24.39
C TRP A 8 -1.73 46.27 24.59
N PHE A 9 -0.79 46.89 25.31
CA PHE A 9 0.48 46.25 25.65
C PHE A 9 0.30 45.03 26.57
N VAL A 10 -0.61 45.10 27.54
CA VAL A 10 -0.93 43.95 28.40
C VAL A 10 -1.56 42.82 27.59
N ILE A 11 -2.52 43.12 26.71
CA ILE A 11 -3.12 42.13 25.82
C ILE A 11 -2.06 41.49 24.92
N ALA A 12 -1.18 42.28 24.31
CA ALA A 12 -0.10 41.80 23.47
C ALA A 12 0.88 40.91 24.25
N ALA A 13 1.25 41.30 25.48
CA ALA A 13 2.13 40.50 26.33
C ALA A 13 1.50 39.15 26.70
N VAL A 14 0.21 39.14 27.08
CA VAL A 14 -0.51 37.90 27.38
C VAL A 14 -0.62 37.01 26.14
N ALA A 15 -0.98 37.58 24.99
CA ALA A 15 -1.06 36.84 23.72
C ALA A 15 0.30 36.24 23.32
N LEU A 16 1.40 36.98 23.51
CA LEU A 16 2.74 36.50 23.22
C LEU A 16 3.15 35.34 24.15
N VAL A 17 2.89 35.45 25.45
CA VAL A 17 3.19 34.37 26.40
C VAL A 17 2.37 33.12 26.09
N ALA A 18 1.07 33.28 25.79
CA ALA A 18 0.20 32.18 25.40
C ALA A 18 0.68 31.51 24.09
N GLY A 19 1.02 32.31 23.07
CA GLY A 19 1.53 31.81 21.79
C GLY A 19 2.84 31.06 21.92
N LEU A 20 3.80 31.59 22.70
CA LEU A 20 5.06 30.89 22.99
C LEU A 20 4.84 29.59 23.76
N GLY A 21 3.90 29.58 24.72
CA GLY A 21 3.53 28.39 25.47
C GLY A 21 2.96 27.29 24.57
N LEU A 22 2.04 27.65 23.66
CA LEU A 22 1.47 26.72 22.68
C LEU A 22 2.55 26.18 21.73
N LEU A 23 3.41 27.05 21.19
CA LEU A 23 4.49 26.65 20.31
C LEU A 23 5.48 25.68 20.99
N ALA A 24 5.81 25.93 22.25
CA ALA A 24 6.70 25.05 23.01
C ALA A 24 6.08 23.67 23.27
N ALA A 25 4.77 23.62 23.57
CA ALA A 25 4.05 22.36 23.76
C ALA A 25 3.98 21.55 22.45
N ASP A 26 3.76 22.22 21.33
CA ASP A 26 3.68 21.59 20.01
C ASP A 26 5.03 20.97 19.60
N ARG A 27 6.11 21.77 19.68
CA ARG A 27 7.51 21.32 19.46
C ARG A 27 7.89 20.13 20.35
N ALA A 28 7.44 20.13 21.60
CA ALA A 28 7.73 19.02 22.53
C ALA A 28 7.02 17.72 22.11
N LYS A 29 5.78 17.83 21.60
CA LYS A 29 4.99 16.70 21.12
C LYS A 29 5.59 16.09 19.85
N GLU A 30 5.94 16.93 18.87
CA GLU A 30 6.62 16.51 17.65
C GLU A 30 7.94 15.82 17.96
N GLY A 31 8.79 16.44 18.80
CA GLY A 31 10.06 15.86 19.20
C GLY A 31 9.91 14.54 19.96
N SER A 32 8.85 14.37 20.75
CA SER A 32 8.58 13.08 21.42
C SER A 32 8.24 11.98 20.43
N ARG A 33 7.39 12.28 19.45
CA ARG A 33 6.94 11.32 18.44
C ARG A 33 8.06 10.90 17.51
N ASN A 34 8.89 11.85 17.07
CA ASN A 34 10.10 11.58 16.30
C ASN A 34 11.04 10.61 17.05
N ARG A 35 11.38 10.91 18.31
CA ARG A 35 12.22 10.04 19.14
C ARG A 35 11.64 8.65 19.34
N GLU A 36 10.33 8.55 19.58
CA GLU A 36 9.63 7.27 19.73
C GLU A 36 9.72 6.45 18.45
N ARG A 37 9.45 7.08 17.30
CA ARG A 37 9.49 6.42 16.00
C ARG A 37 10.90 5.99 15.58
N MET A 38 11.90 6.85 15.81
CA MET A 38 13.31 6.52 15.61
C MET A 38 13.71 5.32 16.48
N ARG A 39 13.35 5.31 17.77
CA ARG A 39 13.68 4.21 18.69
C ARG A 39 13.00 2.91 18.27
N TRP A 40 11.73 2.97 17.88
CA TRP A 40 10.98 1.82 17.41
C TRP A 40 11.60 1.23 16.13
N ALA A 41 11.98 2.06 15.16
CA ALA A 41 12.69 1.62 13.96
C ALA A 41 14.03 0.93 14.29
N GLN A 42 14.83 1.53 15.19
CA GLN A 42 16.10 0.93 15.63
C GLN A 42 15.91 -0.45 16.29
N LEU A 43 14.89 -0.62 17.13
CA LEU A 43 14.58 -1.92 17.75
C LEU A 43 14.23 -3.01 16.73
N ARG A 44 13.67 -2.62 15.58
CA ARG A 44 13.35 -3.51 14.45
C ARG A 44 14.53 -3.75 13.51
N GLY A 45 15.63 -3.01 13.65
CA GLY A 45 16.70 -2.95 12.65
C GLY A 45 16.23 -2.31 11.34
N TRP A 46 15.23 -1.42 11.41
CA TRP A 46 14.69 -0.67 10.27
C TRP A 46 15.37 0.70 10.17
N GLN A 47 15.27 1.30 8.98
CA GLN A 47 15.83 2.62 8.72
C GLN A 47 14.83 3.70 9.13
N PHE A 48 15.36 4.79 9.67
CA PHE A 48 14.60 5.99 10.01
C PHE A 48 15.18 7.18 9.23
N VAL A 49 14.32 7.96 8.61
CA VAL A 49 14.63 9.21 7.94
C VAL A 49 13.68 10.27 8.48
N GLU A 50 14.20 11.44 8.82
CA GLU A 50 13.41 12.49 9.45
C GLU A 50 12.38 13.09 8.48
N GLU A 51 12.76 13.27 7.21
CA GLU A 51 11.94 13.89 6.19
C GLU A 51 12.31 13.37 4.79
N ASP A 52 11.29 13.12 3.96
CA ASP A 52 11.40 12.76 2.54
C ASP A 52 10.26 13.39 1.73
N GLU A 53 10.56 14.45 0.98
CA GLU A 53 9.61 15.17 0.12
C GLU A 53 9.14 14.33 -1.09
N ARG A 54 9.91 13.33 -1.50
CA ARG A 54 9.66 12.58 -2.74
C ARG A 54 8.80 11.36 -2.49
N LEU A 55 8.84 10.79 -1.28
CA LEU A 55 8.14 9.56 -0.95
C LEU A 55 6.63 9.63 -1.22
N PRO A 56 5.88 10.68 -0.80
CA PRO A 56 4.45 10.77 -1.09
C PRO A 56 4.13 10.84 -2.59
N GLN A 57 5.03 11.41 -3.40
CA GLN A 57 4.81 11.70 -4.83
C GLN A 57 4.67 10.44 -5.70
N GLN A 58 4.93 9.26 -5.15
CA GLN A 58 4.69 7.98 -5.86
C GLN A 58 3.22 7.54 -5.82
N TRP A 59 2.38 8.25 -5.04
CA TRP A 59 0.95 7.99 -4.90
C TRP A 59 0.15 9.28 -5.07
N SER A 60 -1.09 9.13 -5.51
CA SER A 60 -2.05 10.21 -5.73
C SER A 60 -3.41 9.93 -5.07
N GLY A 61 -3.64 8.67 -4.69
CA GLY A 61 -4.87 8.21 -4.08
C GLY A 61 -4.94 8.41 -2.56
N GLY A 62 -6.08 8.01 -2.01
CA GLY A 62 -6.34 7.88 -0.59
C GLY A 62 -5.99 9.14 0.21
N ALA A 63 -5.32 8.94 1.34
CA ALA A 63 -4.96 10.03 2.23
C ALA A 63 -3.93 11.00 1.62
N ILE A 64 -3.10 10.54 0.68
CA ILE A 64 -2.07 11.38 0.03
C ILE A 64 -2.75 12.49 -0.78
N GLY A 65 -3.67 12.12 -1.66
CA GLY A 65 -4.43 13.10 -2.45
C GLY A 65 -5.46 13.86 -1.63
N TYR A 66 -6.11 13.22 -0.64
CA TYR A 66 -7.10 13.89 0.20
C TYR A 66 -6.53 15.01 1.07
N PHE A 67 -5.35 14.80 1.67
CA PHE A 67 -4.71 15.85 2.48
C PHE A 67 -3.78 16.76 1.66
N GLY A 68 -3.50 16.44 0.40
CA GLY A 68 -2.50 17.16 -0.39
C GLY A 68 -1.13 17.09 0.27
N ALA A 69 -0.56 15.88 0.37
CA ALA A 69 0.72 15.67 1.05
C ALA A 69 1.86 16.47 0.41
N ASP A 70 2.50 17.34 1.19
CA ASP A 70 3.68 18.12 0.79
C ASP A 70 4.96 17.28 0.95
N ALA A 71 5.08 16.58 2.08
CA ALA A 71 6.23 15.76 2.43
C ALA A 71 5.85 14.56 3.31
N ALA A 72 6.75 13.59 3.43
CA ALA A 72 6.68 12.54 4.42
C ALA A 72 7.67 12.83 5.56
N VAL A 73 7.21 12.83 6.81
CA VAL A 73 8.09 13.01 7.99
C VAL A 73 8.07 11.80 8.91
N ASN A 74 9.12 11.67 9.73
CA ASN A 74 9.38 10.51 10.59
C ASN A 74 9.22 9.17 9.84
N VAL A 75 9.86 9.10 8.68
CA VAL A 75 9.78 7.99 7.74
C VAL A 75 10.53 6.79 8.31
N VAL A 76 9.87 5.64 8.31
CA VAL A 76 10.43 4.35 8.66
C VAL A 76 10.37 3.45 7.43
N ALA A 77 11.53 2.95 7.00
CA ALA A 77 11.65 2.00 5.91
C ALA A 77 12.12 0.65 6.47
N GLY A 78 11.37 -0.40 6.16
CA GLY A 78 11.63 -1.71 6.73
C GLY A 78 11.03 -2.83 5.90
N SER A 79 10.69 -3.92 6.57
CA SER A 79 10.01 -5.05 5.93
C SER A 79 9.18 -5.82 6.93
N THR A 80 8.01 -6.29 6.51
CA THR A 80 7.15 -7.20 7.28
C THR A 80 7.14 -8.59 6.67
N PHE A 81 6.72 -9.60 7.43
CA PHE A 81 6.47 -10.94 6.91
C PHE A 81 4.97 -11.09 6.62
N THR A 82 4.64 -11.54 5.42
CA THR A 82 3.31 -12.00 5.05
C THR A 82 3.39 -13.48 4.67
N SER A 83 2.27 -14.09 4.27
CA SER A 83 2.24 -15.49 3.84
C SER A 83 3.20 -15.76 2.69
N ASP A 84 3.45 -14.73 1.88
CA ASP A 84 4.27 -14.78 0.68
C ASP A 84 5.75 -14.38 0.90
N GLY A 85 6.16 -14.30 2.16
CA GLY A 85 7.52 -13.96 2.56
C GLY A 85 7.68 -12.49 2.97
N ARG A 86 8.89 -11.96 2.78
CA ARG A 86 9.26 -10.65 3.32
C ARG A 86 8.92 -9.54 2.32
N ARG A 87 7.97 -8.67 2.68
CA ARG A 87 7.55 -7.51 1.87
C ARG A 87 8.14 -6.21 2.40
N PRO A 88 8.70 -5.33 1.55
CA PRO A 88 9.10 -3.98 1.93
C PRO A 88 7.92 -3.18 2.50
N VAL A 89 8.18 -2.33 3.49
CA VAL A 89 7.16 -1.46 4.08
C VAL A 89 7.69 -0.04 4.29
N PHE A 90 6.79 0.92 4.20
CA PHE A 90 6.99 2.29 4.66
C PHE A 90 5.97 2.66 5.72
N ILE A 91 6.40 3.39 6.74
CA ILE A 91 5.53 4.05 7.72
C ILE A 91 5.98 5.49 7.82
N PHE A 92 5.11 6.44 7.58
CA PHE A 92 5.45 7.85 7.62
C PHE A 92 4.26 8.69 8.02
N ASP A 93 4.53 9.90 8.48
CA ASP A 93 3.49 10.88 8.72
C ASP A 93 3.33 11.76 7.50
N ILE A 94 2.08 12.03 7.11
CA ILE A 94 1.81 13.03 6.08
C ILE A 94 2.06 14.40 6.71
N GLU A 95 2.91 15.21 6.07
CA GLU A 95 2.94 16.64 6.32
C GLU A 95 2.15 17.36 5.23
N SER A 96 1.23 18.23 5.64
CA SER A 96 0.43 19.09 4.76
C SER A 96 0.16 20.40 5.46
N GLU A 97 0.52 21.52 4.83
CA GLU A 97 0.38 22.88 5.37
C GLU A 97 1.00 23.03 6.79
N GLY A 98 2.12 22.33 7.04
CA GLY A 98 2.80 22.32 8.34
C GLY A 98 2.02 21.63 9.46
N GLN A 99 1.05 20.78 9.11
CA GLN A 99 0.29 19.94 10.03
C GLN A 99 0.45 18.47 9.68
N ILE A 100 0.12 17.61 10.65
CA ILE A 100 0.24 16.16 10.51
C ILE A 100 -1.15 15.54 10.64
N PRO A 101 -1.92 15.47 9.53
CA PRO A 101 -3.31 15.03 9.57
C PRO A 101 -3.47 13.50 9.67
N ALA A 102 -2.48 12.72 9.23
CA ALA A 102 -2.52 11.26 9.32
C ALA A 102 -1.12 10.62 9.30
N VAL A 103 -1.07 9.35 9.72
CA VAL A 103 0.07 8.46 9.54
C VAL A 103 -0.28 7.44 8.45
N VAL A 104 0.60 7.23 7.49
CA VAL A 104 0.46 6.22 6.44
C VAL A 104 1.31 5.00 6.77
N VAL A 105 0.73 3.82 6.58
CA VAL A 105 1.43 2.53 6.54
C VAL A 105 1.24 1.97 5.13
N ALA A 106 2.33 1.54 4.51
CA ALA A 106 2.34 1.00 3.16
C ALA A 106 3.10 -0.34 3.13
N VAL A 107 2.49 -1.35 2.51
CA VAL A 107 3.07 -2.68 2.29
C VAL A 107 3.17 -2.92 0.79
N ARG A 108 4.36 -3.31 0.32
CA ARG A 108 4.62 -3.51 -1.10
C ARG A 108 4.17 -4.90 -1.56
N CYS A 109 3.38 -4.94 -2.63
CA CYS A 109 2.99 -6.13 -3.37
C CYS A 109 4.07 -6.52 -4.41
N ASN A 110 4.01 -7.76 -4.88
CA ASN A 110 4.86 -8.29 -5.96
C ASN A 110 4.35 -7.84 -7.33
N LYS A 111 3.03 -7.79 -7.50
CA LYS A 111 2.36 -7.33 -8.72
C LYS A 111 1.88 -5.89 -8.58
N LYS A 112 1.84 -5.18 -9.71
CA LYS A 112 1.22 -3.86 -9.80
C LYS A 112 -0.30 -4.01 -9.92
N HIS A 113 -1.05 -3.35 -9.04
CA HIS A 113 -2.50 -3.24 -9.13
C HIS A 113 -2.91 -2.52 -10.41
N ARG A 114 -3.82 -3.15 -11.17
CA ARG A 114 -4.30 -2.61 -12.45
C ARG A 114 -5.14 -1.34 -12.25
N ILE A 115 -5.91 -1.31 -11.18
CA ILE A 115 -6.93 -0.30 -10.90
C ILE A 115 -6.70 0.20 -9.48
N PRO A 116 -6.53 1.51 -9.27
CA PRO A 116 -6.55 2.07 -7.93
C PRO A 116 -7.92 1.89 -7.28
N ILE A 117 -7.94 1.41 -6.04
CA ILE A 117 -9.18 1.21 -5.29
C ILE A 117 -9.02 1.86 -3.93
N GLU A 118 -9.97 2.71 -3.54
CA GLU A 118 -9.99 3.36 -2.24
C GLU A 118 -11.16 2.87 -1.40
N MET A 119 -10.90 2.54 -0.13
CA MET A 119 -11.84 1.98 0.83
C MET A 119 -11.93 2.91 2.04
N TRP A 120 -12.82 3.89 1.95
CA TRP A 120 -12.98 4.95 2.94
C TRP A 120 -13.91 4.53 4.07
N LEU A 121 -13.51 4.79 5.31
CA LEU A 121 -14.37 4.58 6.48
C LEU A 121 -15.60 5.49 6.37
N SER A 122 -16.79 4.93 6.60
CA SER A 122 -18.07 5.64 6.44
C SER A 122 -18.23 6.90 7.30
N SER A 123 -17.49 7.02 8.41
CA SER A 123 -17.49 8.20 9.28
C SER A 123 -16.56 9.32 8.82
N VAL A 124 -15.69 9.07 7.85
CA VAL A 124 -14.71 10.04 7.36
C VAL A 124 -15.29 10.82 6.18
N PRO A 125 -15.29 12.17 6.21
CA PRO A 125 -15.58 12.97 5.04
C PRO A 125 -14.55 12.68 3.94
N PHE A 126 -14.99 12.32 2.73
CA PHE A 126 -14.11 11.91 1.63
C PHE A 126 -14.27 12.78 0.38
N GLN A 127 -14.91 13.95 0.47
CA GLN A 127 -15.15 14.79 -0.70
C GLN A 127 -13.86 15.53 -1.12
N ARG A 128 -13.35 15.21 -2.32
CA ARG A 128 -12.30 15.97 -3.02
C ARG A 128 -12.66 16.13 -4.51
N ALA A 129 -12.01 17.08 -5.18
CA ALA A 129 -12.36 17.46 -6.55
C ALA A 129 -12.14 16.34 -7.59
N ASP A 130 -11.13 15.51 -7.35
CA ASP A 130 -10.66 14.39 -8.18
C ASP A 130 -11.03 13.03 -7.57
N MET A 131 -12.13 12.96 -6.82
CA MET A 131 -12.56 11.72 -6.20
C MET A 131 -12.96 10.68 -7.27
N PRO A 132 -12.49 9.41 -7.18
CA PRO A 132 -12.93 8.37 -8.09
C PRO A 132 -14.42 8.07 -7.98
N GLU A 133 -14.98 7.30 -8.91
CA GLU A 133 -16.40 6.94 -8.89
C GLU A 133 -16.75 6.07 -7.66
N MET A 134 -17.84 6.41 -6.97
CA MET A 134 -18.33 5.63 -5.83
C MET A 134 -18.99 4.33 -6.31
N LEU A 135 -18.44 3.19 -5.88
CA LEU A 135 -18.98 1.87 -6.21
C LEU A 135 -20.11 1.45 -5.27
N GLY A 136 -20.01 1.85 -4.00
CA GLY A 136 -20.99 1.53 -2.96
C GLY A 136 -20.34 1.09 -1.64
N PRO A 137 -21.17 0.66 -0.66
CA PRO A 137 -20.68 0.18 0.63
C PRO A 137 -20.00 -1.19 0.51
N ILE A 138 -18.90 -1.36 1.24
CA ILE A 138 -18.14 -2.59 1.44
C ILE A 138 -17.87 -2.75 2.95
N GLY A 139 -18.73 -3.52 3.61
CA GLY A 139 -18.69 -3.63 5.08
C GLY A 139 -18.97 -2.28 5.76
N SER A 140 -18.05 -1.83 6.60
CA SER A 140 -18.05 -0.54 7.31
C SER A 140 -17.53 0.65 6.47
N ARG A 141 -17.08 0.38 5.24
CA ARG A 141 -16.41 1.32 4.34
C ARG A 141 -17.21 1.56 3.06
N TYR A 142 -16.83 2.58 2.30
CA TYR A 142 -17.28 2.83 0.93
C TYR A 142 -16.11 2.65 -0.04
N ALA A 143 -16.36 1.95 -1.14
CA ALA A 143 -15.38 1.70 -2.19
C ALA A 143 -15.48 2.75 -3.31
N PHE A 144 -14.33 3.18 -3.81
CA PHE A 144 -14.19 4.11 -4.94
C PHE A 144 -13.14 3.57 -5.92
N ALA A 145 -13.41 3.69 -7.22
CA ALA A 145 -12.47 3.36 -8.29
C ALA A 145 -12.87 4.02 -9.62
N ASP A 146 -11.90 4.29 -10.50
CA ASP A 146 -12.18 4.82 -11.84
C ASP A 146 -12.65 3.76 -12.85
N ASP A 147 -12.45 2.47 -12.54
CA ASP A 147 -12.94 1.34 -13.32
C ASP A 147 -13.78 0.43 -12.42
N ALA A 148 -15.10 0.66 -12.43
CA ALA A 148 -16.05 -0.06 -11.60
C ALA A 148 -16.09 -1.57 -11.91
N ASP A 149 -15.95 -1.96 -13.18
CA ASP A 149 -16.05 -3.36 -13.58
C ASP A 149 -14.81 -4.13 -13.16
N GLY A 150 -13.62 -3.57 -13.38
CA GLY A 150 -12.40 -4.20 -12.93
C GLY A 150 -12.23 -4.15 -11.41
N ALA A 151 -12.71 -3.11 -10.73
CA ALA A 151 -12.69 -3.05 -9.26
C ALA A 151 -13.56 -4.13 -8.61
N ARG A 152 -14.74 -4.44 -9.18
CA ARG A 152 -15.61 -5.53 -8.68
C ARG A 152 -14.96 -6.91 -8.72
N VAL A 153 -13.96 -7.12 -9.59
CA VAL A 153 -13.20 -8.37 -9.64
C VAL A 153 -12.21 -8.48 -8.46
N VAL A 154 -11.65 -7.33 -8.03
CA VAL A 154 -10.68 -7.27 -6.93
C VAL A 154 -11.37 -7.24 -5.57
N ILE A 155 -12.55 -6.62 -5.47
CA ILE A 155 -13.33 -6.52 -4.23
C ILE A 155 -14.03 -7.85 -3.95
N THR A 156 -13.27 -8.78 -3.37
CA THR A 156 -13.76 -10.08 -2.88
C THR A 156 -14.33 -9.96 -1.47
N GLN A 157 -15.11 -10.94 -1.03
CA GLN A 157 -15.62 -10.98 0.35
C GLN A 157 -14.47 -11.00 1.38
N GLU A 158 -13.39 -11.74 1.09
CA GLU A 158 -12.20 -11.78 1.96
C GLU A 158 -11.56 -10.40 2.09
N LEU A 159 -11.47 -9.63 1.00
CA LEU A 159 -10.96 -8.26 1.06
C LEU A 159 -11.87 -7.36 1.89
N VAL A 160 -13.20 -7.51 1.76
CA VAL A 160 -14.16 -6.75 2.57
C VAL A 160 -14.00 -7.06 4.05
N ASP A 161 -13.91 -8.35 4.41
CA ASP A 161 -13.75 -8.79 5.79
C ASP A 161 -12.42 -8.32 6.39
N ALA A 162 -11.33 -8.36 5.62
CA ALA A 162 -10.02 -7.83 6.04
C ALA A 162 -10.04 -6.30 6.18
N ALA A 163 -10.72 -5.58 5.29
CA ALA A 163 -10.86 -4.12 5.35
C ALA A 163 -11.69 -3.66 6.57
N ASP A 164 -12.66 -4.46 7.01
CA ASP A 164 -13.43 -4.20 8.23
C ASP A 164 -12.60 -4.40 9.51
N GLN A 165 -11.67 -5.36 9.50
CA GLN A 165 -10.75 -5.61 10.61
C GLN A 165 -9.76 -4.46 10.86
N LEU A 166 -9.55 -3.59 9.86
CA LEU A 166 -8.69 -2.41 10.00
C LEU A 166 -9.13 -1.48 11.14
N GLY A 167 -10.41 -1.46 11.52
CA GLY A 167 -10.91 -0.66 12.64
C GLY A 167 -11.19 0.81 12.32
N GLY A 168 -11.87 1.47 13.26
CA GLY A 168 -12.43 2.82 13.07
C GLY A 168 -11.44 3.98 13.19
N ASP A 169 -10.18 3.71 13.54
CA ASP A 169 -9.10 4.70 13.53
C ASP A 169 -8.36 4.76 12.18
N VAL A 170 -8.66 3.84 11.26
CA VAL A 170 -8.13 3.80 9.90
C VAL A 170 -9.11 4.47 8.94
N GLY A 171 -8.80 5.70 8.54
CA GLY A 171 -9.68 6.54 7.74
C GLY A 171 -9.88 6.03 6.31
N VAL A 172 -8.81 5.60 5.65
CA VAL A 172 -8.86 4.99 4.32
C VAL A 172 -7.79 3.90 4.21
N ALA A 173 -8.13 2.81 3.53
CA ALA A 173 -7.17 1.88 2.97
C ALA A 173 -7.30 1.91 1.45
N TRP A 174 -6.19 1.81 0.71
CA TRP A 174 -6.23 1.88 -0.73
C TRP A 174 -5.15 1.02 -1.39
N LEU A 175 -5.45 0.61 -2.62
CA LEU A 175 -4.55 -0.12 -3.50
C LEU A 175 -4.07 0.85 -4.57
N GLU A 176 -2.77 1.02 -4.73
CA GLU A 176 -2.22 1.90 -5.75
C GLU A 176 -0.82 1.44 -6.16
N ASN A 177 -0.56 1.39 -7.47
CA ASN A 177 0.69 0.83 -8.01
C ASN A 177 0.98 -0.56 -7.43
N GLU A 178 2.17 -0.83 -6.90
CA GLU A 178 2.50 -2.10 -6.24
C GLU A 178 2.35 -2.01 -4.71
N TRP A 179 1.38 -1.26 -4.20
CA TRP A 179 1.23 -1.01 -2.78
C TRP A 179 -0.20 -1.17 -2.29
N VAL A 180 -0.31 -1.76 -1.10
CA VAL A 180 -1.47 -1.66 -0.21
C VAL A 180 -1.13 -0.64 0.86
N LEU A 181 -1.97 0.37 1.02
CA LEU A 181 -1.75 1.46 1.94
C LEU A 181 -2.95 1.65 2.87
N ALA A 182 -2.69 2.24 4.03
CA ALA A 182 -3.73 2.72 4.91
C ALA A 182 -3.28 3.95 5.70
N SER A 183 -4.22 4.84 5.96
CA SER A 183 -4.03 6.01 6.81
C SER A 183 -4.70 5.80 8.16
N VAL A 184 -3.95 6.03 9.24
CA VAL A 184 -4.43 5.97 10.61
C VAL A 184 -4.26 7.34 11.28
N VAL A 185 -5.01 7.58 12.35
CA VAL A 185 -4.93 8.83 13.11
C VAL A 185 -3.48 9.21 13.53
N PRO A 186 -3.12 10.51 13.59
CA PRO A 186 -1.75 10.99 13.91
C PRO A 186 -1.19 10.51 15.25
N THR A 187 -2.08 10.15 16.17
CA THR A 187 -1.76 9.72 17.54
C THR A 187 -1.49 8.21 17.65
N ALA A 188 -1.51 7.47 16.53
CA ALA A 188 -1.21 6.04 16.52
C ALA A 188 0.24 5.78 16.96
N GLY A 189 0.38 5.14 18.12
CA GLY A 189 1.67 4.71 18.66
C GLY A 189 2.18 3.39 18.03
N PRO A 190 3.42 2.98 18.35
CA PRO A 190 4.08 1.82 17.75
C PRO A 190 3.22 0.54 17.76
N SER A 191 2.64 0.17 18.90
CA SER A 191 1.82 -1.05 18.99
C SER A 191 0.58 -1.05 18.09
N ARG A 192 0.05 0.13 17.75
CA ARG A 192 -1.05 0.24 16.78
C ARG A 192 -0.54 0.08 15.36
N LEU A 193 0.58 0.73 15.03
CA LEU A 193 1.23 0.62 13.72
C LEU A 193 1.66 -0.82 13.41
N GLU A 194 2.11 -1.57 14.43
CA GLU A 194 2.45 -2.99 14.27
C GLU A 194 1.24 -3.88 13.98
N ARG A 195 0.09 -3.60 14.60
CA ARG A 195 -1.16 -4.28 14.26
C ARG A 195 -1.58 -3.91 12.85
N LEU A 196 -1.56 -2.63 12.50
CA LEU A 196 -1.93 -2.17 11.17
C LEU A 196 -1.03 -2.77 10.07
N LEU A 197 0.26 -2.95 10.31
CA LEU A 197 1.17 -3.66 9.40
C LEU A 197 0.79 -5.12 9.19
N ARG A 198 0.26 -5.79 10.23
CA ARG A 198 -0.25 -7.16 10.12
C ARG A 198 -1.55 -7.18 9.32
N ASP A 199 -2.48 -6.30 9.65
CA ASP A 199 -3.78 -6.18 8.98
C ASP A 199 -3.57 -5.87 7.48
N LEU A 200 -2.63 -4.98 7.13
CA LEU A 200 -2.27 -4.70 5.74
C LEU A 200 -1.53 -5.86 5.07
N GLY A 201 -0.77 -6.65 5.82
CA GLY A 201 -0.14 -7.86 5.32
C GLY A 201 -1.18 -8.90 4.88
N GLU A 202 -2.27 -9.03 5.64
CA GLU A 202 -3.41 -9.89 5.28
C GLU A 202 -4.10 -9.39 4.02
N ILE A 203 -4.38 -8.07 3.93
CA ILE A 203 -4.92 -7.48 2.70
C ILE A 203 -3.98 -7.73 1.51
N ALA A 204 -2.67 -7.55 1.68
CA ALA A 204 -1.68 -7.79 0.62
C ALA A 204 -1.70 -9.25 0.15
N ASP A 205 -1.83 -10.22 1.06
CA ASP A 205 -1.93 -11.64 0.69
C ASP A 205 -3.22 -11.95 -0.09
N ILE A 206 -4.32 -11.23 0.16
CA ILE A 206 -5.60 -11.39 -0.58
C ILE A 206 -5.50 -10.81 -1.99
N VAL A 207 -4.91 -9.62 -2.15
CA VAL A 207 -4.89 -8.90 -3.44
C VAL A 207 -3.71 -9.26 -4.33
N ASP A 208 -2.67 -9.86 -3.76
CA ASP A 208 -1.47 -10.33 -4.44
C ASP A 208 -1.13 -11.75 -3.93
N PRO A 209 -2.01 -12.74 -4.19
CA PRO A 209 -1.78 -14.11 -3.77
C PRO A 209 -0.57 -14.69 -4.50
N PHE A 210 0.15 -15.56 -3.79
CA PHE A 210 1.26 -16.32 -4.37
C PHE A 210 0.73 -17.31 -5.40
N ASP A 211 1.16 -17.16 -6.65
CA ASP A 211 0.97 -18.21 -7.65
C ASP A 211 2.23 -19.09 -7.67
N GLU A 212 2.17 -20.30 -7.09
CA GLU A 212 3.28 -21.29 -7.15
C GLU A 212 3.75 -21.56 -8.60
N ASP A 213 2.86 -21.38 -9.58
CA ASP A 213 3.15 -21.58 -11.01
C ASP A 213 4.17 -20.59 -11.59
N TYR A 214 4.39 -19.43 -10.94
CA TYR A 214 5.37 -18.44 -11.41
C TYR A 214 6.83 -18.89 -11.22
N ASP A 215 7.13 -19.68 -10.18
CA ASP A 215 8.48 -20.22 -9.94
C ASP A 215 8.72 -21.55 -10.69
N ALA A 216 7.68 -22.35 -10.93
CA ALA A 216 7.79 -23.58 -11.72
C ALA A 216 8.26 -23.31 -13.17
N GLY A 217 7.86 -22.17 -13.76
CA GLY A 217 8.31 -21.74 -15.09
C GLY A 217 9.75 -21.21 -15.14
N ARG A 218 10.30 -20.75 -14.01
CA ARG A 218 11.68 -20.22 -13.92
C ARG A 218 12.71 -21.34 -13.72
N HIS A 219 12.32 -22.41 -13.01
CA HIS A 219 13.17 -23.58 -12.82
C HIS A 219 13.15 -24.56 -14.00
N GLN A 220 12.13 -24.54 -14.87
CA GLN A 220 12.12 -25.34 -16.10
C GLN A 220 12.89 -24.70 -17.28
N ALA A 221 13.21 -23.40 -17.21
CA ALA A 221 13.98 -22.71 -18.27
C ALA A 221 15.50 -22.94 -18.20
N SER A 222 15.98 -23.83 -17.33
CA SER A 222 17.35 -24.35 -17.39
C SER A 222 17.37 -25.68 -18.16
N ALA A 223 16.97 -25.63 -19.43
CA ALA A 223 17.31 -26.71 -20.35
C ALA A 223 18.84 -26.76 -20.50
N PRO A 224 19.48 -27.94 -20.44
CA PRO A 224 20.91 -28.04 -20.67
C PRO A 224 21.22 -27.52 -22.08
N ILE A 225 22.18 -26.60 -22.17
CA ILE A 225 22.73 -26.11 -23.44
C ILE A 225 23.16 -27.35 -24.25
N PRO A 226 22.63 -27.58 -25.47
CA PRO A 226 23.13 -28.66 -26.32
C PRO A 226 24.54 -28.29 -26.77
N THR A 227 25.53 -29.06 -26.32
CA THR A 227 26.91 -28.98 -26.82
C THR A 227 26.90 -29.22 -28.34
N PRO A 228 27.41 -28.29 -29.17
CA PRO A 228 27.53 -28.53 -30.60
C PRO A 228 28.68 -29.51 -30.83
N GLY A 229 28.38 -30.79 -31.11
CA GLY A 229 29.44 -31.78 -31.37
C GLY A 229 29.04 -33.23 -31.57
N ALA A 230 27.75 -33.59 -31.58
CA ALA A 230 27.34 -34.97 -31.88
C ALA A 230 26.85 -35.08 -33.33
N ASN A 231 27.58 -35.84 -34.14
CA ASN A 231 27.24 -36.16 -35.53
C ASN A 231 25.82 -36.75 -35.65
N PRO A 232 25.10 -36.46 -36.75
CA PRO A 232 23.81 -37.08 -37.01
C PRO A 232 23.97 -38.58 -37.30
N PRO A 233 23.05 -39.44 -36.84
CA PRO A 233 23.01 -40.83 -37.29
C PRO A 233 22.57 -40.90 -38.76
N THR A 234 23.37 -41.57 -39.56
CA THR A 234 23.14 -41.89 -40.97
C THR A 234 21.81 -42.65 -41.16
N PRO A 235 20.95 -42.27 -42.12
CA PRO A 235 19.76 -43.04 -42.45
C PRO A 235 20.13 -44.20 -43.40
N ALA A 236 19.85 -45.43 -42.97
CA ALA A 236 19.92 -46.59 -43.85
C ALA A 236 18.65 -46.68 -44.72
N ALA A 237 18.83 -46.49 -46.02
CA ALA A 237 17.96 -47.00 -47.08
C ALA A 237 17.86 -48.54 -47.00
N GLY A 238 16.83 -49.26 -47.43
CA GLY A 238 15.56 -48.94 -48.07
C GLY A 238 14.92 -50.24 -48.61
N THR A 239 13.57 -50.30 -48.56
CA THR A 239 12.66 -50.82 -49.64
C THR A 239 12.53 -52.37 -49.83
N PRO A 240 11.41 -52.96 -50.35
CA PRO A 240 10.16 -52.40 -50.93
C PRO A 240 8.79 -52.89 -50.39
N VAL A 241 7.82 -51.97 -50.46
CA VAL A 241 6.48 -52.04 -51.11
C VAL A 241 5.74 -53.38 -51.23
N GLN A 242 4.55 -53.46 -50.60
CA GLN A 242 3.35 -53.97 -51.27
C GLN A 242 2.07 -53.29 -50.70
N GLN A 243 1.22 -52.82 -51.60
CA GLN A 243 -0.08 -52.17 -51.37
C GLN A 243 -1.13 -52.92 -52.23
N PRO A 244 -2.45 -52.62 -52.13
CA PRO A 244 -3.48 -53.10 -51.18
C PRO A 244 -4.46 -54.10 -51.86
N PRO A 245 -5.64 -54.40 -51.28
CA PRO A 245 -6.83 -53.62 -51.65
C PRO A 245 -7.84 -53.37 -50.51
N ALA A 246 -8.84 -52.57 -50.85
CA ALA A 246 -9.79 -51.87 -49.99
C ALA A 246 -10.97 -52.72 -49.46
N ASP A 247 -11.55 -52.17 -48.38
CA ASP A 247 -12.86 -52.40 -47.75
C ASP A 247 -14.03 -52.44 -48.77
N PRO A 248 -15.08 -53.26 -48.59
CA PRO A 248 -16.25 -52.78 -47.83
C PRO A 248 -17.06 -53.88 -47.11
N SER A 249 -17.57 -53.64 -45.90
CA SER A 249 -18.81 -54.31 -45.43
C SER A 249 -19.53 -53.50 -44.35
N GLN A 250 -20.54 -52.73 -44.77
CA GLN A 250 -21.74 -52.43 -43.98
C GLN A 250 -22.79 -53.56 -44.17
N GLN A 251 -23.77 -53.64 -43.25
CA GLN A 251 -25.06 -54.38 -43.28
C GLN A 251 -24.92 -55.88 -42.93
N ASP A 252 -25.61 -56.47 -41.94
CA ASP A 252 -26.87 -56.16 -41.23
C ASP A 252 -26.73 -56.22 -39.68
#